data_AF-H5XVW9-F1
#
_entry.id   AF-H5XVW9-F1
#
_cell.length_a   1.000
_cell.length_b   1.000
_cell.length_c   1.000
_cell.angle_alpha   90.00
_cell.angle_beta   90.00
_cell.angle_gamma   90.00
#
_symmetry.space_group_name_H-M   'P 1'
#
loop_
_entity.id
_entity.type
_entity.pdbx_description
1 polymer ?
#
loop_
_entity_poly.entity_id
_entity_poly.type
_entity_poly.pdbx_seq_one_letter_code
_entity_poly.pdbx_strand_id
1 'polypeptide(L)'
;MQEDRDVIGQVMLQLVQQFFSVKDLKNDMSDFIMFKMKGDFPFGQLVILHYRMFAGQSKDIFLAAAAVELMILSLDIFDDLQDQDNFSVPWHITNPALAMNIATGLLALSTKAIEQTSFEQDLKDMANDHLNMCVLKAVNGQHTDLMDLIESEEDYIHMVRGKSGSLMAAACLVGTVLAGGKHHDSVNNYAEHIGIIAQIKNDIKDICRWDEKNDLVNKKKTLLTLYLLKKQQPQYQFARDYFAGKLTKGELVKRKVEIQELIEKSGALEYARVIMRLNQLQAVDLIDSIGIVQEWKEKLVQYI
;
A
#
# COMPACT_ATOMS: atom_id res chain seq x y z
N MET A 1 -0.52 14.16 -14.64
CA MET A 1 0.08 12.88 -14.21
C MET A 1 1.59 12.99 -14.04
N GLN A 2 2.40 13.07 -15.11
CA GLN A 2 3.87 13.21 -14.96
C GLN A 2 4.28 14.52 -14.25
N GLU A 3 3.65 15.65 -14.64
CA GLU A 3 3.91 16.95 -14.01
C GLU A 3 3.51 16.98 -12.53
N ASP A 4 2.36 16.37 -12.16
CA ASP A 4 1.92 16.29 -10.77
C ASP A 4 2.92 15.49 -9.90
N ARG A 5 3.46 14.37 -10.44
CA ARG A 5 4.45 13.51 -9.76
C ARG A 5 5.72 14.28 -9.41
N ASP A 6 6.27 15.01 -10.37
CA ASP A 6 7.52 15.76 -10.17
C ASP A 6 7.32 16.87 -9.12
N VAL A 7 6.17 17.53 -9.12
CA VAL A 7 5.81 18.54 -8.11
C VAL A 7 5.69 17.91 -6.72
N ILE A 8 5.00 16.77 -6.58
CA ILE A 8 4.88 16.07 -5.29
C ILE A 8 6.28 15.75 -4.72
N GLY A 9 7.16 15.14 -5.52
CA GLY A 9 8.50 14.78 -5.07
C GLY A 9 9.34 16.00 -4.67
N GLN A 10 9.26 17.09 -5.43
CA GLN A 10 9.93 18.34 -5.07
C GLN A 10 9.42 18.92 -3.75
N VAL A 11 8.10 18.87 -3.51
CA VAL A 11 7.51 19.33 -2.24
C VAL A 11 7.98 18.46 -1.07
N MET A 12 8.05 17.14 -1.23
CA MET A 12 8.59 16.23 -0.20
C MET A 12 10.05 16.58 0.15
N LEU A 13 10.89 16.83 -0.87
CA LEU A 13 12.28 17.24 -0.67
C LEU A 13 12.38 18.59 0.05
N GLN A 14 11.55 19.57 -0.33
CA GLN A 14 11.51 20.88 0.33
C GLN A 14 11.13 20.77 1.81
N LEU A 15 10.13 19.96 2.14
CA LEU A 15 9.72 19.69 3.52
C LEU A 15 10.87 19.10 4.36
N VAL A 16 11.61 18.14 3.80
CA VAL A 16 12.79 17.57 4.47
C VAL A 16 13.85 18.64 4.74
N GLN A 17 14.13 19.50 3.75
CA GLN A 17 15.11 20.57 3.92
C GLN A 17 14.69 21.61 4.96
N GLN A 18 13.37 21.87 5.05
CA GLN A 18 12.80 22.85 5.97
C GLN A 18 12.80 22.37 7.43
N PHE A 19 12.37 21.14 7.69
CA PHE A 19 12.09 20.67 9.06
C PHE A 19 13.24 19.94 9.74
N PHE A 20 14.23 19.45 8.99
CA PHE A 20 15.38 18.75 9.56
C PHE A 20 16.65 19.58 9.44
N SER A 21 17.47 19.59 10.49
CA SER A 21 18.71 20.39 10.55
C SER A 21 19.97 19.55 10.34
N VAL A 22 19.95 18.28 10.73
CA VAL A 22 21.09 17.35 10.64
C VAL A 22 21.34 16.97 9.18
N LYS A 23 22.57 17.20 8.69
CA LYS A 23 22.94 17.04 7.27
C LYS A 23 22.76 15.59 6.78
N ASP A 24 23.31 14.63 7.50
CA ASP A 24 23.28 13.23 7.06
C ASP A 24 21.84 12.69 7.04
N LEU A 25 21.03 13.04 8.05
CA LEU A 25 19.60 12.72 8.09
C LEU A 25 18.85 13.26 6.86
N LYS A 26 19.11 14.51 6.47
CA LYS A 26 18.51 15.12 5.28
C LYS A 26 18.92 14.43 3.99
N ASN A 27 20.18 14.02 3.89
CA ASN A 27 20.68 13.31 2.72
C ASN A 27 19.97 11.96 2.58
N ASP A 28 19.95 11.16 3.65
CA ASP A 28 19.29 9.84 3.62
C ASP A 28 17.79 9.95 3.31
N MET A 29 17.08 10.89 3.95
CA MET A 29 15.67 11.16 3.63
C MET A 29 15.48 11.56 2.17
N SER A 30 16.34 12.44 1.65
CA SER A 30 16.26 12.89 0.26
C SER A 30 16.54 11.74 -0.72
N ASP A 31 17.50 10.87 -0.42
CA ASP A 31 17.82 9.69 -1.22
C ASP A 31 16.66 8.70 -1.26
N PHE A 32 15.97 8.48 -0.13
CA PHE A 32 14.79 7.61 -0.07
C PHE A 32 13.63 8.21 -0.87
N ILE A 33 13.40 9.52 -0.78
CA ILE A 33 12.40 10.23 -1.58
C ILE A 33 12.75 10.12 -3.07
N MET A 34 13.98 10.41 -3.47
CA MET A 34 14.42 10.31 -4.87
C MET A 34 14.31 8.88 -5.41
N PHE A 35 14.52 7.86 -4.58
CA PHE A 35 14.25 6.48 -4.96
C PHE A 35 12.76 6.27 -5.25
N LYS A 36 11.86 6.70 -4.36
CA LYS A 36 10.41 6.60 -4.58
C LYS A 36 9.94 7.42 -5.78
N MET A 37 10.56 8.57 -6.03
CA MET A 37 10.32 9.41 -7.21
C MET A 37 10.56 8.69 -8.53
N LYS A 38 11.24 7.52 -8.56
CA LYS A 38 11.38 6.71 -9.78
C LYS A 38 10.09 5.94 -10.13
N GLY A 39 9.22 5.68 -9.15
CA GLY A 39 7.85 5.18 -9.34
C GLY A 39 6.83 6.31 -9.48
N ASP A 40 5.53 6.01 -9.46
CA ASP A 40 4.50 6.95 -9.92
C ASP A 40 3.76 7.78 -8.85
N PHE A 41 4.11 7.64 -7.56
CA PHE A 41 3.38 8.29 -6.44
C PHE A 41 1.85 8.14 -6.53
N PRO A 42 1.33 6.90 -6.56
CA PRO A 42 -0.10 6.67 -6.79
C PRO A 42 -0.99 7.25 -5.69
N PHE A 43 -0.53 7.34 -4.44
CA PHE A 43 -1.34 7.83 -3.32
C PHE A 43 -1.48 9.36 -3.37
N GLY A 44 -0.40 10.08 -3.67
CA GLY A 44 -0.43 11.52 -3.88
C GLY A 44 -1.29 11.91 -5.09
N GLN A 45 -1.26 11.12 -6.16
CA GLN A 45 -2.16 11.31 -7.30
C GLN A 45 -3.62 11.11 -6.90
N LEU A 46 -3.93 10.10 -6.08
CA LEU A 46 -5.29 9.88 -5.58
C LEU A 46 -5.77 11.03 -4.69
N VAL A 47 -4.93 11.60 -3.83
CA VAL A 47 -5.26 12.81 -3.06
C VAL A 47 -5.70 13.94 -4.00
N ILE A 48 -4.90 14.23 -5.02
CA ILE A 48 -5.20 15.30 -6.00
C ILE A 48 -6.47 14.98 -6.78
N LEU A 49 -6.63 13.73 -7.21
CA LEU A 49 -7.78 13.28 -7.99
C LEU A 49 -9.08 13.49 -7.20
N HIS A 50 -9.12 13.06 -5.94
CA HIS A 50 -10.30 13.21 -5.07
C HIS A 50 -10.56 14.68 -4.75
N TYR A 51 -9.52 15.46 -4.47
CA TYR A 51 -9.67 16.89 -4.25
C TYR A 51 -10.32 17.60 -5.44
N ARG A 52 -9.82 17.35 -6.65
CA ARG A 52 -10.38 17.93 -7.88
C ARG A 52 -11.78 17.38 -8.20
N MET A 53 -12.02 16.09 -7.96
CA MET A 53 -13.31 15.42 -8.14
C MET A 53 -14.41 16.07 -7.29
N PHE A 54 -14.08 16.52 -6.08
CA PHE A 54 -14.98 17.26 -5.19
C PHE A 54 -14.84 18.79 -5.31
N ALA A 55 -14.42 19.27 -6.48
CA ALA A 55 -14.36 20.69 -6.88
C ALA A 55 -13.31 21.55 -6.16
N GLY A 56 -12.32 20.95 -5.50
CA GLY A 56 -11.14 21.64 -4.97
C GLY A 56 -10.25 22.22 -6.09
N GLN A 57 -9.71 23.43 -5.86
CA GLN A 57 -8.93 24.18 -6.86
C GLN A 57 -7.58 24.72 -6.35
N SER A 58 -7.31 24.67 -5.04
CA SER A 58 -6.06 25.17 -4.47
C SER A 58 -4.85 24.35 -4.93
N LYS A 59 -3.72 25.02 -5.15
CA LYS A 59 -2.43 24.36 -5.41
C LYS A 59 -1.84 23.73 -4.15
N ASP A 60 -2.30 24.11 -2.96
CA ASP A 60 -1.82 23.53 -1.71
C ASP A 60 -2.15 22.05 -1.56
N ILE A 61 -3.00 21.51 -2.43
CA ILE A 61 -3.25 20.07 -2.51
C ILE A 61 -1.96 19.27 -2.78
N PHE A 62 -0.96 19.85 -3.47
CA PHE A 62 0.33 19.18 -3.68
C PHE A 62 1.09 18.96 -2.37
N LEU A 63 0.91 19.82 -1.38
CA LEU A 63 1.49 19.67 -0.05
C LEU A 63 0.80 18.56 0.74
N ALA A 64 -0.52 18.45 0.65
CA ALA A 64 -1.25 17.33 1.23
C ALA A 64 -0.97 16.00 0.48
N ALA A 65 -0.77 16.03 -0.83
CA ALA A 65 -0.35 14.85 -1.59
C ALA A 65 1.06 14.38 -1.18
N ALA A 66 1.99 15.32 -1.01
CA ALA A 66 3.31 15.04 -0.45
C ALA A 66 3.24 14.49 0.98
N ALA A 67 2.33 15.01 1.81
CA ALA A 67 2.09 14.48 3.15
C ALA A 67 1.73 12.98 3.11
N VAL A 68 0.76 12.60 2.28
CA VAL A 68 0.35 11.20 2.15
C VAL A 68 1.49 10.34 1.60
N GLU A 69 2.25 10.79 0.61
CA GLU A 69 3.41 10.02 0.11
C GLU A 69 4.54 9.89 1.13
N LEU A 70 4.75 10.88 2.01
CA LEU A 70 5.70 10.77 3.13
C LEU A 70 5.24 9.72 4.15
N MET A 71 3.94 9.69 4.45
CA MET A 71 3.34 8.64 5.29
C MET A 71 3.55 7.26 4.66
N ILE A 72 3.24 7.09 3.37
CA ILE A 72 3.42 5.81 2.67
C ILE A 72 4.89 5.39 2.67
N LEU A 73 5.82 6.30 2.35
CA LEU A 73 7.25 5.99 2.40
C LEU A 73 7.70 5.58 3.80
N SER A 74 7.20 6.22 4.86
CA SER A 74 7.49 5.77 6.22
C SER A 74 7.01 4.35 6.47
N LEU A 75 5.79 4.02 6.04
CA LEU A 75 5.22 2.69 6.28
C LEU A 75 5.92 1.61 5.46
N ASP A 76 6.32 1.91 4.22
CA ASP A 76 7.16 1.01 3.41
C ASP A 76 8.51 0.72 4.08
N ILE A 77 9.16 1.73 4.67
CA ILE A 77 10.41 1.52 5.40
C ILE A 77 10.18 0.65 6.63
N PHE A 78 9.11 0.89 7.40
CA PHE A 78 8.79 0.05 8.56
C PHE A 78 8.47 -1.40 8.14
N ASP A 79 7.71 -1.59 7.07
CA ASP A 79 7.35 -2.90 6.53
C ASP A 79 8.60 -3.66 6.08
N ASP A 80 9.47 -3.06 5.26
CA ASP A 80 10.71 -3.70 4.81
C ASP A 80 11.67 -4.03 5.98
N LEU A 81 11.70 -3.22 7.05
CA LEU A 81 12.47 -3.51 8.27
C LEU A 81 11.89 -4.68 9.08
N GLN A 82 10.58 -4.84 9.07
CA GLN A 82 9.86 -5.93 9.76
C GLN A 82 9.96 -7.24 8.98
N ASP A 83 9.76 -7.20 7.68
CA ASP A 83 9.71 -8.38 6.80
C ASP A 83 11.09 -8.88 6.37
N GLN A 84 12.08 -7.98 6.27
CA GLN A 84 13.46 -8.30 5.89
C GLN A 84 13.59 -9.09 4.57
N ASP A 85 12.69 -8.83 3.61
CA ASP A 85 12.61 -9.55 2.35
C ASP A 85 12.89 -8.67 1.11
N ASN A 86 13.23 -7.40 1.32
CA ASN A 86 13.48 -6.41 0.26
C ASN A 86 14.89 -5.82 0.32
N PHE A 87 15.78 -6.34 -0.53
CA PHE A 87 17.19 -5.92 -0.56
C PHE A 87 17.51 -4.88 -1.63
N SER A 88 16.51 -4.44 -2.39
CA SER A 88 16.69 -3.54 -3.55
C SER A 88 16.52 -2.04 -3.22
N VAL A 89 16.12 -1.74 -1.99
CA VAL A 89 15.74 -0.41 -1.52
C VAL A 89 16.90 0.27 -0.78
N PRO A 90 17.03 1.60 -0.85
CA PRO A 90 18.17 2.30 -0.26
C PRO A 90 18.21 2.20 1.26
N TRP A 91 17.07 2.10 1.94
CA TRP A 91 17.02 1.95 3.40
C TRP A 91 17.47 0.58 3.90
N HIS A 92 17.57 -0.43 3.03
CA HIS A 92 18.07 -1.76 3.42
C HIS A 92 19.57 -1.73 3.78
N ILE A 93 20.37 -0.91 3.08
CA ILE A 93 21.82 -0.79 3.33
C ILE A 93 22.13 0.24 4.42
N THR A 94 21.14 1.01 4.85
CA THR A 94 21.25 1.94 5.98
C THR A 94 21.18 1.15 7.30
N ASN A 95 21.87 1.64 8.34
CA ASN A 95 21.74 1.04 9.67
C ASN A 95 20.25 0.97 10.09
N PRO A 96 19.73 -0.19 10.53
CA PRO A 96 18.30 -0.33 10.85
C PRO A 96 17.77 0.67 11.88
N ALA A 97 18.59 1.08 12.86
CA ALA A 97 18.21 2.09 13.84
C ALA A 97 18.06 3.48 13.21
N LEU A 98 18.92 3.81 12.23
CA LEU A 98 18.82 5.06 11.47
C LEU A 98 17.61 5.03 10.52
N ALA A 99 17.40 3.92 9.80
CA ALA A 99 16.24 3.75 8.92
C ALA A 99 14.91 3.86 9.69
N MET A 100 14.83 3.23 10.87
CA MET A 100 13.67 3.35 11.76
C MET A 100 13.45 4.79 12.27
N ASN A 101 14.53 5.50 12.61
CA ASN A 101 14.45 6.90 13.01
C ASN A 101 14.01 7.81 11.85
N ILE A 102 14.50 7.54 10.63
CA ILE A 102 14.08 8.24 9.40
C ILE A 102 12.59 8.03 9.15
N ALA A 103 12.12 6.78 9.17
CA ALA A 103 10.70 6.45 9.00
C ALA A 103 9.85 7.22 10.04
N THR A 104 10.23 7.18 11.31
CA THR A 104 9.57 7.93 12.39
C THR A 104 9.48 9.43 12.07
N GLY A 105 10.57 10.03 11.58
CA GLY A 105 10.59 11.43 11.17
C GLY A 105 9.69 11.73 9.97
N LEU A 106 9.65 10.86 8.96
CA LEU A 106 8.80 11.00 7.78
C LEU A 106 7.32 10.88 8.13
N LEU A 107 6.95 9.96 9.03
CA LEU A 107 5.59 9.84 9.54
C LEU A 107 5.16 11.11 10.27
N ALA A 108 5.98 11.64 11.19
CA ALA A 108 5.68 12.90 11.86
C ALA A 108 5.61 14.09 10.87
N LEU A 109 6.47 14.10 9.86
CA LEU A 109 6.48 15.13 8.82
C LEU A 109 5.20 15.09 7.97
N SER A 110 4.59 13.92 7.76
CA SER A 110 3.34 13.79 7.00
C SER A 110 2.21 14.64 7.59
N THR A 111 1.88 14.44 8.87
CA THR A 111 0.89 15.25 9.60
C THR A 111 1.28 16.73 9.62
N LYS A 112 2.58 17.01 9.81
CA LYS A 112 3.08 18.39 9.79
C LYS A 112 2.87 19.08 8.45
N ALA A 113 3.02 18.36 7.34
CA ALA A 113 2.84 18.90 6.00
C ALA A 113 1.38 19.32 5.74
N ILE A 114 0.39 18.56 6.23
CA ILE A 114 -1.02 18.96 6.15
C ILE A 114 -1.25 20.27 6.94
N GLU A 115 -0.66 20.42 8.12
CA GLU A 115 -0.75 21.66 8.91
C GLU A 115 -0.19 22.89 8.20
N GLN A 116 0.81 22.71 7.32
CA GLN A 116 1.45 23.79 6.56
C GLN A 116 0.60 24.28 5.37
N THR A 117 -0.51 23.62 5.05
CA THR A 117 -1.43 24.08 4.00
C THR A 117 -2.21 25.32 4.43
N SER A 118 -2.66 26.10 3.45
CA SER A 118 -3.55 27.26 3.64
C SER A 118 -5.03 26.89 3.78
N PHE A 119 -5.37 25.59 3.82
CA PHE A 119 -6.74 25.15 4.06
C PHE A 119 -7.25 25.58 5.44
N GLU A 120 -8.57 25.73 5.56
CA GLU A 120 -9.24 26.03 6.83
C GLU A 120 -8.85 25.02 7.91
N GLN A 121 -8.74 25.48 9.16
CA GLN A 121 -8.21 24.66 10.26
C GLN A 121 -9.01 23.37 10.46
N ASP A 122 -10.34 23.46 10.46
CA ASP A 122 -11.22 22.29 10.62
C ASP A 122 -11.00 21.24 9.52
N LEU A 123 -10.72 21.66 8.28
CA LEU A 123 -10.44 20.75 7.16
C LEU A 123 -9.09 20.05 7.34
N LYS A 124 -8.08 20.77 7.83
CA LYS A 124 -6.75 20.20 8.12
C LYS A 124 -6.84 19.19 9.26
N ASP A 125 -7.61 19.49 10.30
CA ASP A 125 -7.82 18.59 11.44
C ASP A 125 -8.54 17.31 10.99
N MET A 126 -9.59 17.41 10.18
CA MET A 126 -10.26 16.24 9.59
C MET A 126 -9.35 15.43 8.68
N ALA A 127 -8.50 16.08 7.86
CA ALA A 127 -7.57 15.38 6.99
C ALA A 127 -6.52 14.60 7.80
N ASN A 128 -5.96 15.22 8.85
CA ASN A 128 -5.04 14.57 9.77
C ASN A 128 -5.71 13.43 10.55
N ASP A 129 -6.96 13.60 10.98
CA ASP A 129 -7.70 12.53 11.67
C ASP A 129 -7.88 11.31 10.75
N HIS A 130 -8.34 11.51 9.51
CA HIS A 130 -8.46 10.43 8.54
C HIS A 130 -7.12 9.75 8.24
N LEU A 131 -6.04 10.53 8.05
CA LEU A 131 -4.70 10.02 7.83
C LEU A 131 -4.28 9.11 9.00
N ASN A 132 -4.33 9.62 10.23
CA ASN A 132 -3.89 8.92 11.43
C ASN A 132 -4.75 7.69 11.73
N MET A 133 -6.07 7.80 11.62
CA MET A 133 -6.98 6.67 11.85
C MET A 133 -6.74 5.53 10.85
N CYS A 134 -6.43 5.87 9.60
CA CYS A 134 -6.08 4.85 8.60
C CYS A 134 -4.70 4.22 8.89
N VAL A 135 -3.70 5.00 9.33
CA VAL A 135 -2.42 4.43 9.80
C VAL A 135 -2.64 3.47 10.97
N LEU A 136 -3.49 3.82 11.94
CA LEU A 136 -3.81 2.93 13.06
C LEU A 136 -4.47 1.64 12.59
N LYS A 137 -5.42 1.69 11.63
CA LYS A 137 -5.98 0.49 11.01
C LYS A 137 -4.90 -0.34 10.31
N ALA A 138 -4.01 0.31 9.55
CA ALA A 138 -2.91 -0.35 8.85
C ALA A 138 -1.96 -1.07 9.80
N VAL A 139 -1.63 -0.47 10.94
CA VAL A 139 -0.82 -1.10 12.00
C VAL A 139 -1.50 -2.33 12.58
N ASN A 140 -2.83 -2.31 12.78
CA ASN A 140 -3.56 -3.52 13.21
C ASN A 140 -3.48 -4.63 12.15
N GLY A 141 -3.71 -4.28 10.87
CA GLY A 141 -3.57 -5.24 9.76
C GLY A 141 -2.16 -5.83 9.66
N GLN A 142 -1.13 -4.98 9.77
CA GLN A 142 0.27 -5.40 9.79
C GLN A 142 0.57 -6.35 10.96
N HIS A 143 0.05 -6.05 12.14
CA HIS A 143 0.24 -6.93 13.29
C HIS A 143 -0.37 -8.31 13.08
N THR A 144 -1.59 -8.37 12.52
CA THR A 144 -2.24 -9.65 12.16
C THR A 144 -1.42 -10.45 11.14
N ASP A 145 -0.84 -9.77 10.14
CA ASP A 145 0.03 -10.37 9.11
C ASP A 145 1.31 -10.95 9.74
N LEU A 146 2.01 -10.17 10.58
CA LEU A 146 3.25 -10.58 11.25
C LEU A 146 3.05 -11.72 12.26
N MET A 147 1.89 -11.78 12.92
CA MET A 147 1.56 -12.84 13.88
C MET A 147 1.11 -14.14 13.19
N ASP A 148 1.02 -14.16 11.85
CA ASP A 148 0.60 -15.30 11.05
C ASP A 148 -0.79 -15.87 11.45
N LEU A 149 -1.71 -14.99 11.85
CA LEU A 149 -3.04 -15.35 12.38
C LEU A 149 -4.08 -15.64 11.29
N ILE A 150 -3.67 -15.65 10.02
CA ILE A 150 -4.56 -15.88 8.88
C ILE A 150 -4.77 -17.39 8.71
N GLU A 151 -6.01 -17.86 8.66
CA GLU A 151 -6.32 -19.28 8.43
C GLU A 151 -7.30 -19.50 7.27
N SER A 152 -8.04 -18.46 6.90
CA SER A 152 -9.07 -18.50 5.87
C SER A 152 -8.94 -17.36 4.85
N GLU A 153 -9.72 -17.48 3.77
CA GLU A 153 -9.89 -16.39 2.80
C GLU A 153 -10.46 -15.14 3.45
N GLU A 154 -11.41 -15.32 4.38
CA GLU A 154 -12.07 -14.22 5.09
C GLU A 154 -11.07 -13.46 5.98
N ASP A 155 -10.22 -14.18 6.72
CA ASP A 155 -9.17 -13.57 7.54
C ASP A 155 -8.19 -12.77 6.68
N TYR A 156 -7.78 -13.34 5.53
CA TYR A 156 -6.90 -12.64 4.59
C TYR A 156 -7.57 -11.35 4.09
N ILE A 157 -8.82 -11.41 3.63
CA ILE A 157 -9.52 -10.23 3.13
C ILE A 157 -9.71 -9.18 4.23
N HIS A 158 -9.98 -9.59 5.46
CA HIS A 158 -10.07 -8.69 6.61
C HIS A 158 -8.72 -8.01 6.90
N MET A 159 -7.63 -8.79 6.95
CA MET A 159 -6.28 -8.28 7.16
C MET A 159 -5.91 -7.27 6.07
N VAL A 160 -6.07 -7.63 4.80
CA VAL A 160 -5.71 -6.77 3.67
C VAL A 160 -6.53 -5.48 3.64
N ARG A 161 -7.83 -5.57 3.95
CA ARG A 161 -8.69 -4.37 4.10
C ARG A 161 -8.15 -3.45 5.19
N GLY A 162 -7.73 -4.00 6.33
CA GLY A 162 -7.12 -3.26 7.42
C GLY A 162 -5.75 -2.68 7.08
N LYS A 163 -4.92 -3.40 6.31
CA LYS A 163 -3.55 -3.05 5.91
C LYS A 163 -3.54 -2.12 4.69
N SER A 164 -3.55 -2.66 3.47
CA SER A 164 -3.45 -1.87 2.24
C SER A 164 -4.73 -1.09 1.93
N GLY A 165 -5.89 -1.65 2.27
CA GLY A 165 -7.21 -1.02 2.06
C GLY A 165 -7.33 0.31 2.79
N SER A 166 -6.95 0.35 4.06
CA SER A 166 -7.03 1.57 4.87
C SER A 166 -6.08 2.67 4.38
N LEU A 167 -4.87 2.32 3.91
CA LEU A 167 -3.93 3.30 3.36
C LEU A 167 -4.43 3.91 2.05
N MET A 168 -5.08 3.10 1.21
CA MET A 168 -5.74 3.59 0.00
C MET A 168 -6.90 4.53 0.36
N ALA A 169 -7.69 4.18 1.38
CA ALA A 169 -8.75 5.03 1.90
C ALA A 169 -8.20 6.36 2.46
N ALA A 170 -7.06 6.35 3.15
CA ALA A 170 -6.41 7.56 3.65
C ALA A 170 -6.18 8.60 2.53
N ALA A 171 -5.58 8.18 1.42
CA ALA A 171 -5.32 9.06 0.28
C ALA A 171 -6.60 9.65 -0.31
N CYS A 172 -7.62 8.81 -0.50
CA CYS A 172 -8.89 9.22 -1.08
C CYS A 172 -9.67 10.18 -0.16
N LEU A 173 -9.70 9.89 1.15
CA LEU A 173 -10.39 10.69 2.16
C LEU A 173 -9.69 12.03 2.38
N VAL A 174 -8.36 12.08 2.50
CA VAL A 174 -7.61 13.34 2.65
C VAL A 174 -7.94 14.31 1.52
N GLY A 175 -7.89 13.86 0.26
CA GLY A 175 -8.25 14.69 -0.88
C GLY A 175 -9.72 15.16 -0.83
N THR A 176 -10.62 14.25 -0.45
CA THR A 176 -12.06 14.52 -0.35
C THR A 176 -12.39 15.56 0.72
N VAL A 177 -11.85 15.43 1.93
CA VAL A 177 -12.20 16.35 3.03
C VAL A 177 -11.60 17.73 2.81
N LEU A 178 -10.40 17.83 2.23
CA LEU A 178 -9.80 19.13 1.93
C LEU A 178 -10.58 19.92 0.87
N ALA A 179 -11.40 19.25 0.05
CA ALA A 179 -12.24 19.90 -0.96
C ALA A 179 -13.53 20.53 -0.39
N GLY A 180 -13.92 20.23 0.86
CA GLY A 180 -15.13 20.81 1.45
C GLY A 180 -15.72 20.10 2.66
N GLY A 181 -14.95 19.25 3.34
CA GLY A 181 -15.27 18.70 4.66
C GLY A 181 -16.37 17.65 4.72
N LYS A 182 -16.88 17.17 3.58
CA LYS A 182 -17.93 16.15 3.56
C LYS A 182 -17.32 14.75 3.70
N HIS A 183 -17.80 14.00 4.70
CA HIS A 183 -17.54 12.56 4.78
C HIS A 183 -18.33 11.84 3.68
N HIS A 184 -17.67 10.89 3.01
CA HIS A 184 -18.28 10.08 1.97
C HIS A 184 -17.97 8.60 2.24
N ASP A 185 -18.93 7.87 2.83
CA ASP A 185 -18.77 6.43 3.12
C ASP A 185 -18.41 5.64 1.86
N SER A 186 -19.02 5.99 0.72
CA SER A 186 -18.69 5.36 -0.57
C SER A 186 -17.22 5.55 -0.94
N VAL A 187 -16.61 6.71 -0.64
CA VAL A 187 -15.19 6.99 -0.88
C VAL A 187 -14.30 6.06 -0.09
N ASN A 188 -14.59 5.89 1.20
CA ASN A 188 -13.87 4.93 2.03
C ASN A 188 -14.01 3.51 1.45
N ASN A 189 -15.23 3.10 1.13
CA ASN A 189 -15.53 1.71 0.76
C ASN A 189 -14.90 1.31 -0.58
N TYR A 190 -15.00 2.12 -1.64
CA TYR A 190 -14.35 1.75 -2.91
C TYR A 190 -12.82 1.84 -2.79
N ALA A 191 -12.28 2.76 -1.98
CA ALA A 191 -10.85 2.89 -1.78
C ALA A 191 -10.28 1.65 -1.07
N GLU A 192 -10.99 1.12 -0.08
CA GLU A 192 -10.65 -0.16 0.55
C GLU A 192 -10.61 -1.30 -0.48
N HIS A 193 -11.58 -1.37 -1.40
CA HIS A 193 -11.55 -2.35 -2.50
C HIS A 193 -10.36 -2.16 -3.45
N ILE A 194 -10.00 -0.93 -3.80
CA ILE A 194 -8.81 -0.62 -4.59
C ILE A 194 -7.54 -1.13 -3.88
N GLY A 195 -7.43 -0.92 -2.56
CA GLY A 195 -6.30 -1.42 -1.78
C GLY A 195 -6.24 -2.95 -1.70
N ILE A 196 -7.39 -3.63 -1.61
CA ILE A 196 -7.47 -5.10 -1.71
C ILE A 196 -6.99 -5.58 -3.08
N ILE A 197 -7.44 -4.94 -4.16
CA ILE A 197 -7.01 -5.28 -5.53
C ILE A 197 -5.49 -5.09 -5.67
N ALA A 198 -4.94 -3.99 -5.17
CA ALA A 198 -3.51 -3.70 -5.22
C ALA A 198 -2.69 -4.77 -4.48
N GLN A 199 -3.14 -5.21 -3.30
CA GLN A 199 -2.48 -6.29 -2.56
C GLN A 199 -2.53 -7.62 -3.31
N ILE A 200 -3.70 -8.01 -3.83
CA ILE A 200 -3.81 -9.26 -4.61
C ILE A 200 -2.90 -9.22 -5.85
N LYS A 201 -2.77 -8.05 -6.52
CA LYS A 201 -1.82 -7.87 -7.63
C LYS A 201 -0.37 -8.08 -7.19
N ASN A 202 0.01 -7.58 -6.01
CA ASN A 202 1.34 -7.81 -5.42
C ASN A 202 1.57 -9.29 -5.10
N ASP A 203 0.63 -9.94 -4.42
CA ASP A 203 0.77 -11.36 -4.05
C ASP A 203 0.89 -12.28 -5.29
N ILE A 204 0.13 -11.99 -6.36
CA ILE A 204 0.24 -12.71 -7.65
C ILE A 204 1.64 -12.51 -8.25
N LYS A 205 2.18 -11.29 -8.17
CA LYS A 205 3.52 -10.99 -8.67
C LYS A 205 4.56 -11.74 -7.83
N ASP A 206 4.47 -11.64 -6.52
CA ASP A 206 5.52 -12.07 -5.59
C ASP A 206 5.62 -13.59 -5.49
N ILE A 207 4.51 -14.33 -5.53
CA ILE A 207 4.56 -15.80 -5.61
C ILE A 207 5.19 -16.32 -6.93
N CYS A 208 5.15 -15.54 -8.01
CA CYS A 208 5.76 -15.90 -9.30
C CYS A 208 7.25 -15.53 -9.38
N ARG A 209 7.78 -14.77 -8.41
CA ARG A 209 9.20 -14.43 -8.35
C ARG A 209 9.97 -15.57 -7.73
N TRP A 210 11.26 -15.71 -8.02
CA TRP A 210 12.13 -16.66 -7.33
C TRP A 210 13.33 -15.96 -6.73
N ASP A 211 13.04 -14.83 -6.07
CA ASP A 211 13.94 -14.03 -5.25
C ASP A 211 13.41 -13.98 -3.80
N GLU A 212 13.99 -13.11 -2.98
CA GLU A 212 13.76 -13.06 -1.54
C GLU A 212 12.36 -12.53 -1.18
N LYS A 213 11.63 -11.93 -2.13
CA LYS A 213 10.24 -11.48 -1.95
C LYS A 213 9.19 -12.55 -2.20
N ASN A 214 9.57 -13.79 -2.53
CA ASN A 214 8.59 -14.80 -2.86
C ASN A 214 7.72 -15.18 -1.63
N ASP A 215 6.42 -14.91 -1.70
CA ASP A 215 5.44 -15.21 -0.65
C ASP A 215 5.42 -16.67 -0.21
N LEU A 216 5.53 -17.62 -1.15
CA LEU A 216 5.61 -19.04 -0.83
C LEU A 216 6.89 -19.33 -0.06
N VAL A 217 8.04 -18.78 -0.48
CA VAL A 217 9.34 -18.95 0.19
C VAL A 217 9.35 -18.33 1.58
N ASN A 218 8.67 -17.20 1.76
CA ASN A 218 8.55 -16.50 3.04
C ASN A 218 7.39 -17.02 3.90
N LYS A 219 6.68 -18.05 3.43
CA LYS A 219 5.50 -18.63 4.10
C LYS A 219 4.38 -17.63 4.37
N LYS A 220 4.30 -16.55 3.58
CA LYS A 220 3.22 -15.56 3.69
C LYS A 220 1.88 -16.24 3.37
N LYS A 221 0.86 -15.97 4.18
CA LYS A 221 -0.49 -16.54 4.02
C LYS A 221 -1.36 -15.63 3.14
N THR A 222 -1.12 -15.68 1.84
CA THR A 222 -1.90 -14.99 0.80
C THR A 222 -3.04 -15.87 0.29
N LEU A 223 -3.95 -15.31 -0.52
CA LEU A 223 -4.99 -16.12 -1.19
C LEU A 223 -4.39 -17.31 -1.95
N LEU A 224 -3.22 -17.12 -2.57
CA LEU A 224 -2.59 -18.14 -3.40
C LEU A 224 -2.01 -19.26 -2.55
N THR A 225 -1.28 -18.94 -1.48
CA THR A 225 -0.71 -19.97 -0.60
C THR A 225 -1.80 -20.69 0.19
N LEU A 226 -2.82 -19.97 0.69
CA LEU A 226 -4.00 -20.59 1.31
C LEU A 226 -4.73 -21.54 0.36
N TYR A 227 -4.89 -21.15 -0.90
CA TYR A 227 -5.50 -22.01 -1.92
C TYR A 227 -4.68 -23.27 -2.18
N LEU A 228 -3.35 -23.16 -2.29
CA LEU A 228 -2.45 -24.31 -2.44
C LEU A 228 -2.49 -25.24 -1.21
N LEU A 229 -2.54 -24.69 0.00
CA LEU A 229 -2.59 -25.47 1.24
C LEU A 229 -3.85 -26.34 1.32
N LYS A 230 -4.98 -25.86 0.77
CA LYS A 230 -6.26 -26.57 0.71
C LYS A 230 -6.31 -27.69 -0.35
N LYS A 231 -5.34 -27.78 -1.28
CA LYS A 231 -5.34 -28.77 -2.38
C LYS A 231 -4.96 -30.18 -1.93
N GLN A 232 -5.90 -31.11 -1.88
CA GLN A 232 -5.67 -32.47 -1.39
C GLN A 232 -4.89 -33.38 -2.37
N GLN A 233 -4.67 -32.98 -3.62
CA GLN A 233 -3.98 -33.84 -4.59
C GLN A 233 -2.49 -34.00 -4.22
N PRO A 234 -1.90 -35.21 -4.40
CA PRO A 234 -0.53 -35.52 -3.94
C PRO A 234 0.55 -34.56 -4.47
N GLN A 235 0.42 -34.09 -5.72
CA GLN A 235 1.40 -33.17 -6.31
C GLN A 235 1.48 -31.81 -5.58
N TYR A 236 0.45 -31.41 -4.83
CA TYR A 236 0.46 -30.16 -4.05
C TYR A 236 0.86 -30.37 -2.57
N GLN A 237 1.22 -31.60 -2.18
CA GLN A 237 1.64 -31.91 -0.82
C GLN A 237 2.88 -31.09 -0.39
N PHE A 238 3.72 -30.65 -1.33
CA PHE A 238 4.88 -29.80 -1.05
C PHE A 238 4.51 -28.54 -0.26
N ALA A 239 3.35 -27.92 -0.53
CA ALA A 239 2.94 -26.69 0.13
C ALA A 239 2.67 -26.94 1.62
N ARG A 240 1.92 -28.01 1.93
CA ARG A 240 1.67 -28.42 3.32
C ARG A 240 2.93 -28.84 4.04
N ASP A 241 3.78 -29.62 3.38
CA ASP A 241 5.04 -30.08 3.97
C ASP A 241 5.99 -28.89 4.24
N TYR A 242 6.04 -27.92 3.34
CA TYR A 242 6.83 -26.71 3.50
C TYR A 242 6.35 -25.86 4.68
N PHE A 243 5.05 -25.56 4.73
CA PHE A 243 4.47 -24.76 5.81
C PHE A 243 4.60 -25.50 7.16
N ALA A 244 4.44 -26.82 7.19
CA ALA A 244 4.65 -27.65 8.38
C ALA A 244 6.13 -27.88 8.77
N GLY A 245 7.10 -27.35 8.00
CA GLY A 245 8.53 -27.48 8.29
C GLY A 245 9.13 -28.85 7.98
N LYS A 246 8.41 -29.71 7.24
CA LYS A 246 8.88 -31.00 6.73
C LYS A 246 9.73 -30.88 5.46
N LEU A 247 9.63 -29.74 4.77
CA LEU A 247 10.45 -29.37 3.61
C LEU A 247 11.19 -28.07 3.93
N THR A 248 12.49 -28.03 3.66
CA THR A 248 13.34 -26.84 3.92
C THR A 248 13.28 -25.82 2.77
N LYS A 249 13.65 -24.55 3.04
CA LYS A 249 13.74 -23.48 1.99
C LYS A 249 14.66 -23.92 0.84
N GLY A 250 15.80 -24.52 1.16
CA GLY A 250 16.76 -25.01 0.16
C GLY A 250 16.20 -26.12 -0.74
N GLU A 251 15.41 -27.04 -0.19
CA GLU A 251 14.78 -28.10 -0.97
C GLU A 251 13.64 -27.58 -1.85
N LEU A 252 12.84 -26.64 -1.34
CA LEU A 252 11.80 -25.95 -2.10
C LEU A 252 12.41 -25.22 -3.31
N VAL A 253 13.43 -24.38 -3.08
CA VAL A 253 14.07 -23.57 -4.13
C VAL A 253 14.77 -24.43 -5.19
N LYS A 254 15.34 -25.59 -4.82
CA LYS A 254 15.89 -26.55 -5.79
C LYS A 254 14.83 -27.06 -6.78
N ARG A 255 13.56 -27.11 -6.37
CA ARG A 255 12.42 -27.54 -7.17
C ARG A 255 11.64 -26.38 -7.78
N LYS A 256 12.23 -25.17 -7.86
CA LYS A 256 11.51 -23.95 -8.28
C LYS A 256 10.78 -24.06 -9.61
N VAL A 257 11.38 -24.69 -10.62
CA VAL A 257 10.76 -24.84 -11.95
C VAL A 257 9.51 -25.74 -11.87
N GLU A 258 9.63 -26.87 -11.19
CA GLU A 258 8.52 -27.80 -10.96
C GLU A 258 7.40 -27.14 -10.15
N ILE A 259 7.74 -26.45 -9.06
CA ILE A 259 6.77 -25.78 -8.18
C ILE A 259 6.06 -24.65 -8.92
N GLN A 260 6.77 -23.87 -9.74
CA GLN A 260 6.18 -22.84 -10.57
C GLN A 260 5.10 -23.42 -11.51
N GLU A 261 5.42 -24.51 -12.21
CA GLU A 261 4.44 -25.19 -13.07
C GLU A 261 3.25 -25.74 -12.27
N LEU A 262 3.47 -26.23 -11.05
CA LEU A 262 2.40 -26.71 -10.18
C LEU A 262 1.50 -25.55 -9.75
N ILE A 263 2.06 -24.39 -9.37
CA ILE A 263 1.29 -23.19 -9.02
C ILE A 263 0.41 -22.77 -10.20
N GLU A 264 0.98 -22.71 -11.41
CA GLU A 264 0.24 -22.37 -12.64
C GLU A 264 -0.90 -23.36 -12.94
N LYS A 265 -0.65 -24.66 -12.75
CA LYS A 265 -1.67 -25.72 -12.97
C LYS A 265 -2.67 -25.84 -11.82
N SER A 266 -2.43 -25.20 -10.68
CA SER A 266 -3.24 -25.40 -9.47
C SER A 266 -4.61 -24.74 -9.54
N GLY A 267 -4.76 -23.66 -10.32
CA GLY A 267 -5.92 -22.77 -10.25
C GLY A 267 -5.77 -21.62 -9.24
N ALA A 268 -4.65 -21.50 -8.54
CA ALA A 268 -4.44 -20.47 -7.52
C ALA A 268 -4.42 -19.06 -8.10
N LEU A 269 -3.80 -18.87 -9.27
CA LEU A 269 -3.73 -17.58 -9.96
C LEU A 269 -5.11 -17.17 -10.46
N GLU A 270 -5.88 -18.10 -11.02
CA GLU A 270 -7.25 -17.89 -11.50
C GLU A 270 -8.17 -17.53 -10.33
N TYR A 271 -8.07 -18.25 -9.22
CA TYR A 271 -8.83 -17.95 -8.01
C TYR A 271 -8.54 -16.54 -7.48
N ALA A 272 -7.27 -16.15 -7.33
CA ALA A 272 -6.90 -14.81 -6.93
C ALA A 272 -7.45 -13.74 -7.91
N ARG A 273 -7.39 -13.99 -9.22
CA ARG A 273 -7.97 -13.11 -10.24
C ARG A 273 -9.50 -13.00 -10.14
N VAL A 274 -10.20 -14.06 -9.77
CA VAL A 274 -11.65 -14.02 -9.52
C VAL A 274 -11.97 -13.13 -8.31
N ILE A 275 -11.28 -13.32 -7.18
CA ILE A 275 -11.48 -12.48 -6.00
C ILE A 275 -11.14 -11.01 -6.29
N MET A 276 -10.07 -10.77 -7.05
CA MET A 276 -9.73 -9.43 -7.53
C MET A 276 -10.88 -8.86 -8.37
N ARG A 277 -11.44 -9.63 -9.32
CA ARG A 277 -12.56 -9.17 -10.17
C ARG A 277 -13.82 -8.85 -9.37
N LEU A 278 -14.12 -9.62 -8.32
CA LEU A 278 -15.25 -9.32 -7.42
C LEU A 278 -15.07 -7.95 -6.74
N ASN A 279 -13.87 -7.67 -6.21
CA ASN A 279 -13.56 -6.37 -5.63
C ASN A 279 -13.61 -5.24 -6.67
N GLN A 280 -13.17 -5.49 -7.91
CA GLN A 280 -13.27 -4.51 -8.99
C GLN A 280 -14.72 -4.13 -9.28
N LEU A 281 -15.62 -5.12 -9.36
CA LEU A 281 -17.05 -4.87 -9.58
C LEU A 281 -17.67 -4.08 -8.42
N GLN A 282 -17.37 -4.47 -7.18
CA GLN A 282 -17.84 -3.75 -6.00
C GLN A 282 -17.34 -2.30 -5.95
N ALA A 283 -16.07 -2.06 -6.29
CA ALA A 283 -15.51 -0.72 -6.37
C ALA A 283 -16.20 0.13 -7.45
N VAL A 284 -16.44 -0.44 -8.64
CA VAL A 284 -17.13 0.25 -9.74
C VAL A 284 -18.57 0.59 -9.36
N ASP A 285 -19.33 -0.35 -8.79
CA ASP A 285 -20.71 -0.11 -8.36
C ASP A 285 -20.78 1.02 -7.31
N LEU A 286 -19.83 1.05 -6.37
CA LEU A 286 -19.72 2.12 -5.38
C LEU A 286 -19.35 3.46 -6.02
N ILE A 287 -18.41 3.51 -6.96
CA ILE A 287 -18.06 4.73 -7.71
C ILE A 287 -19.26 5.24 -8.50
N ASP A 288 -20.01 4.33 -9.14
CA ASP A 288 -21.17 4.69 -9.95
C ASP A 288 -22.31 5.25 -9.10
N SER A 289 -22.45 4.80 -7.86
CA SER A 289 -23.42 5.31 -6.90
C SER A 289 -23.15 6.77 -6.46
N ILE A 290 -21.93 7.27 -6.68
CA ILE A 290 -21.57 8.64 -6.30
C ILE A 290 -22.03 9.60 -7.39
N GLY A 291 -22.69 10.68 -6.97
CA GLY A 291 -23.17 11.78 -7.84
C GLY A 291 -22.07 12.69 -8.39
N ILE A 292 -20.97 12.11 -8.88
CA ILE A 292 -19.84 12.80 -9.52
C ILE A 292 -19.93 12.71 -11.05
N VAL A 293 -19.29 13.66 -11.73
CA VAL A 293 -19.25 13.73 -13.20
C VAL A 293 -18.53 12.50 -13.78
N GLN A 294 -19.03 12.00 -14.93
CA GLN A 294 -18.55 10.79 -15.58
C GLN A 294 -17.03 10.78 -15.85
N GLU A 295 -16.44 11.92 -16.21
CA GLU A 295 -15.00 12.06 -16.45
C GLU A 295 -14.16 11.66 -15.22
N TRP A 296 -14.63 11.96 -14.00
CA TRP A 296 -13.93 11.58 -12.78
C TRP A 296 -14.03 10.08 -12.51
N LYS A 297 -15.18 9.48 -12.79
CA LYS A 297 -15.38 8.03 -12.69
C LYS A 297 -14.43 7.28 -13.61
N GLU A 298 -14.32 7.73 -14.87
CA GLU A 298 -13.41 7.15 -15.86
C GLU A 298 -11.94 7.23 -15.43
N LYS A 299 -11.53 8.34 -14.80
CA LYS A 299 -10.18 8.46 -14.22
C LYS A 299 -9.98 7.55 -13.02
N LEU A 300 -10.96 7.43 -12.13
CA LEU A 300 -10.86 6.55 -10.95
C LEU A 300 -10.73 5.08 -11.33
N VAL A 301 -11.47 4.64 -12.35
CA VAL A 301 -11.43 3.24 -12.83
C VAL A 301 -10.06 2.83 -13.34
N GLN A 302 -9.18 3.77 -13.72
CA GLN A 302 -7.79 3.44 -14.10
C GLN A 302 -6.94 2.93 -12.92
N TYR A 303 -7.39 3.14 -11.68
CA TYR A 303 -6.73 2.63 -10.46
C TYR A 303 -7.24 1.24 -10.04
N ILE A 304 -8.23 0.67 -10.74
CA ILE A 304 -8.90 -0.62 -10.45
C ILE A 304 -8.37 -1.71 -11.40
#